data_AF-A0A162MNW1-F1
#
_entry.id   AF-A0A162MNW1-F1
#
_cell.length_a   1.000
_cell.length_b   1.000
_cell.length_c   1.000
_cell.angle_alpha   90.00
_cell.angle_beta   90.00
_cell.angle_gamma   90.00
#
_symmetry.space_group_name_H-M   'P 1'
#
loop_
_entity.id
_entity.type
_entity.pdbx_description
1 polymer ?
#
loop_
_entity_poly.entity_id
_entity_poly.type
_entity_poly.pdbx_seq_one_letter_code
_entity_poly.pdbx_strand_id
1 'polypeptide(L)' 'MSRINELFKKELKVVNIGITGFRDDLKSLKVPVIHVEFRPPAGGNTKLLSILKKLK' A
#
# COMPACT_ATOMS: atom_id res chain seq x y z
N MET A 1 -6.89 -12.90 29.40
CA MET A 1 -6.28 -11.95 28.43
C MET A 1 -6.95 -12.15 27.08
N SER A 2 -7.39 -11.08 26.43
CA SER A 2 -8.07 -11.15 25.12
C SER A 2 -7.08 -11.53 24.00
N ARG A 3 -7.52 -12.34 23.02
CA ARG A 3 -6.76 -12.69 21.81
C ARG A 3 -6.21 -11.46 21.06
N ILE A 4 -6.89 -10.31 21.15
CA ILE A 4 -6.42 -9.06 20.51
C ILE A 4 -5.06 -8.61 21.05
N ASN A 5 -4.80 -8.83 22.35
CA ASN A 5 -3.56 -8.39 23.00
C ASN A 5 -2.35 -9.20 22.54
N GLU A 6 -2.56 -10.39 21.99
CA GLU A 6 -1.48 -11.20 21.41
C GLU A 6 -1.00 -10.65 20.07
N LEU A 7 -1.87 -9.94 19.32
CA LEU A 7 -1.51 -9.34 18.04
C LEU A 7 -0.45 -8.25 18.22
N PHE A 8 -0.60 -7.41 19.25
CA PHE A 8 0.32 -6.29 19.53
C PHE A 8 1.68 -6.74 20.08
N LYS A 9 1.84 -8.02 20.42
CA LYS A 9 3.12 -8.61 20.84
C LYS A 9 3.94 -9.15 19.68
N LYS A 10 3.35 -9.23 18.48
CA LYS A 10 4.02 -9.71 17.27
C LYS A 10 4.75 -8.55 16.58
N GLU A 11 5.80 -8.88 15.84
CA GLU A 11 6.49 -7.93 14.98
C GLU A 11 5.50 -7.31 13.97
N LEU A 12 5.46 -5.98 13.91
CA LEU A 12 4.65 -5.24 12.96
C LEU A 12 5.35 -5.20 11.60
N LYS A 13 4.70 -5.76 10.57
CA LYS A 13 5.15 -5.69 9.18
C LYS A 13 4.16 -4.88 8.37
N VAL A 14 4.63 -3.85 7.67
CA VAL A 14 3.76 -2.89 6.97
C VAL A 14 3.96 -2.95 5.47
N VAL A 15 2.85 -2.98 4.73
CA VAL A 15 2.81 -2.73 3.28
C VAL A 15 2.12 -1.39 3.07
N ASN A 16 2.88 -0.35 2.75
CA ASN A 16 2.34 0.98 2.50
C ASN A 16 1.87 1.11 1.04
N ILE A 17 0.58 1.41 0.85
CA ILE A 17 -0.03 1.73 -0.44
C ILE A 17 -0.55 3.16 -0.35
N GLY A 18 -0.14 4.04 -1.27
CA GLY A 18 -0.58 5.44 -1.28
C GLY A 18 0.58 6.41 -1.16
N ILE A 19 0.51 7.33 -0.21
CA ILE A 19 1.50 8.41 -0.09
C ILE A 19 2.85 7.88 0.40
N THR A 20 3.94 8.38 -0.20
CA THR A 20 5.31 8.04 0.18
C THR A 20 5.70 8.58 1.54
N GLY A 21 5.14 9.72 1.96
CA GLY A 21 5.41 10.31 3.28
C GLY A 21 5.13 9.35 4.44
N PHE A 22 4.03 8.59 4.37
CA PHE A 22 3.72 7.61 5.42
C PHE A 22 4.73 6.45 5.49
N ARG A 23 5.31 6.02 4.35
CA ARG A 23 6.44 5.08 4.36
C ARG A 23 7.64 5.69 5.06
N ASP A 24 7.92 6.96 4.81
CA ASP A 24 9.10 7.64 5.33
C ASP A 24 9.02 7.83 6.85
N ASP A 25 7.83 8.18 7.35
CA ASP A 25 7.55 8.24 8.79
C ASP A 25 7.75 6.87 9.46
N LEU A 26 7.28 5.78 8.84
CA LEU A 26 7.48 4.43 9.35
C LEU A 26 8.96 4.01 9.34
N LYS A 27 9.70 4.38 8.30
CA LYS A 27 11.14 4.13 8.22
C LYS A 27 11.92 4.89 9.29
N SER A 28 11.56 6.14 9.59
CA SER A 28 12.24 6.91 10.65
C SER A 28 12.02 6.30 12.04
N LEU A 29 10.88 5.62 12.24
CA LEU A 29 10.58 4.83 13.43
C LEU A 29 11.19 3.42 13.41
N LYS A 30 12.01 3.10 12.40
CA LYS A 30 12.63 1.77 12.19
C LYS A 30 11.60 0.63 12.06
N VAL A 31 10.39 0.92 11.62
CA VAL A 31 9.36 -0.09 11.36
C VAL A 31 9.64 -0.77 10.02
N PRO A 32 9.61 -2.12 9.93
CA PRO A 32 9.72 -2.83 8.66
C PRO A 32 8.56 -2.47 7.72
N VAL A 33 8.87 -1.74 6.64
CA VAL A 33 7.87 -1.27 5.67
C VAL A 33 8.32 -1.47 4.23
N ILE A 34 7.44 -2.06 3.42
CA ILE A 34 7.56 -2.11 1.95
C ILE A 34 6.54 -1.15 1.37
N HIS A 35 6.95 -0.32 0.41
CA HIS A 35 6.03 0.57 -0.30
C HIS A 35 5.70 0.03 -1.67
N VAL A 36 4.41 -0.02 -1.97
CA VAL A 36 3.89 -0.38 -3.29
C VAL A 36 3.66 0.90 -4.07
N GLU A 37 4.42 1.06 -5.17
CA GLU A 37 4.07 2.04 -6.19
C GLU A 37 2.79 1.60 -6.90
N PHE A 38 1.65 1.99 -6.34
CA PHE A 38 0.35 1.75 -6.95
C PHE A 38 -0.09 2.96 -7.76
N ARG A 39 -0.56 2.71 -8.99
CA ARG A 39 -1.26 3.69 -9.82
C ARG A 39 -2.49 3.04 -10.43
N PRO A 40 -3.62 3.77 -10.55
CA PRO A 40 -4.80 3.23 -11.22
C PRO A 40 -4.49 2.88 -12.68
N PRO A 41 -5.10 1.83 -13.25
CA PRO A 41 -4.96 1.51 -14.67
C PRO A 41 -5.29 2.71 -15.55
N ALA A 42 -4.54 2.88 -16.65
CA ALA A 42 -4.68 4.04 -17.52
C ALA A 42 -4.53 5.40 -16.79
N GLY A 43 -3.85 5.43 -15.63
CA GLY A 43 -3.73 6.64 -14.80
C GLY A 43 -5.07 7.15 -14.26
N GLY A 44 -6.11 6.31 -14.22
CA GLY A 44 -7.47 6.71 -13.85
C GLY A 44 -8.27 7.31 -14.99
N ASN A 45 -7.70 7.42 -16.19
CA ASN A 45 -8.43 7.91 -17.37
C ASN A 45 -9.38 6.83 -17.90
N THR A 46 -10.67 7.02 -17.66
CA THR A 46 -11.73 6.09 -18.04
C THR A 46 -11.84 5.89 -19.56
N LYS A 47 -11.61 6.94 -20.36
CA LYS A 47 -11.62 6.87 -21.82
C LYS A 47 -10.44 6.07 -22.35
N LEU A 48 -9.24 6.28 -21.80
CA LEU A 48 -8.07 5.50 -22.18
C LEU A 48 -8.23 4.03 -21.75
N LEU A 49 -8.77 3.79 -20.56
CA LEU A 49 -9.06 2.44 -20.08
C LEU A 49 -10.03 1.70 -21.02
N SER A 50 -11.06 2.37 -21.52
CA SER A 50 -12.02 1.74 -22.43
C SER A 50 -11.42 1.41 -23.80
N ILE A 51 -10.47 2.21 -24.30
CA ILE A 51 -9.71 1.93 -25.52
C ILE A 51 -8.80 0.71 -25.30
N LEU A 52 -8.02 0.69 -24.21
CA LEU A 52 -7.11 -0.42 -23.89
C LEU A 52 -7.85 -1.75 -23.75
N LYS A 53 -9.06 -1.74 -23.18
CA LYS A 53 -9.90 -2.93 -23.04
C LYS A 53 -10.31 -3.55 -24.39
N LYS A 54 -10.33 -2.77 -25.47
CA LYS A 54 -10.68 -3.26 -26.83
C LYS A 54 -9.51 -3.93 -27.56
N LEU A 55 -8.28 -3.79 -27.04
CA LEU A 55 -7.08 -4.42 -27.60
C LEU A 55 -6.80 -5.81 -27.01
N LYS A 56 -7.68 -6.28 -26.11
CA LYS A 56 -7.61 -7.59 -25.46
C LYS A 56 -8.48 -8.61 -26.17
#